data_AF-A0A944PLW5-F1
#
_entry.id   AF-A0A944PLW5-F1
#
_cell.length_a   1.000
_cell.length_b   1.000
_cell.length_c   1.000
_cell.angle_alpha   90.00
_cell.angle_beta   90.00
_cell.angle_gamma   90.00
#
_symmetry.space_group_name_H-M   'P 1'
#
loop_
_entity.id
_entity.type
_entity.pdbx_description
1 polymer ?
#
loop_
_entity_poly.entity_id
_entity_poly.type
_entity_poly.pdbx_seq_one_letter_code
_entity_poly.pdbx_strand_id
1 'polypeptide(L)'
;MAHYATEQSQPSEAADEMELLVVQCDAAIRKYTEVIASLEESLNAARDRYARLVEARDEAQTVAVNARSVLHRASALFKTEPGFDAASARLRVVPDEPSSGTPPSAGEADEPSTPEHGADSSAPAAEEPPVEVLVRGARMKEILTAIGARPDLSWGTADVAAVLGVTEENAAGRRALRENLRNLAMRGALERVAVEGDFHTYYRPRMNWRFV
;
A
#
# COMPACT_ATOMS: atom_id res chain seq x y z
N MET A 1 -8.37 77.82 2.29
CA MET A 1 -7.53 77.03 1.36
C MET A 1 -6.09 77.18 1.81
N ALA A 2 -5.49 76.12 2.33
CA ALA A 2 -4.06 76.05 2.60
C ALA A 2 -3.57 74.72 2.02
N HIS A 3 -2.51 74.82 1.25
CA HIS A 3 -2.07 73.84 0.28
C HIS A 3 -1.46 72.59 0.94
N TYR A 4 -1.74 71.44 0.33
CA TYR A 4 -1.04 70.17 0.56
C TYR A 4 0.46 70.39 0.33
N ALA A 5 1.25 70.26 1.40
CA ALA A 5 2.70 70.09 1.28
C ALA A 5 2.94 68.61 0.93
N THR A 6 3.24 68.39 -0.34
CA THR A 6 3.65 67.11 -0.90
C THR A 6 4.95 66.67 -0.22
N GLU A 7 4.91 65.54 0.50
CA GLU A 7 6.06 64.87 1.09
C GLU A 7 7.02 64.44 -0.03
N GLN A 8 8.03 65.27 -0.31
CA GLN A 8 9.19 64.86 -1.09
C GLN A 8 10.10 64.04 -0.16
N SER A 9 9.91 62.72 -0.16
CA SER A 9 10.87 61.78 0.43
C SER A 9 12.27 62.10 -0.06
N GLN A 10 13.21 62.32 0.85
CA GLN A 10 14.55 62.75 0.51
C GLN A 10 15.30 61.59 -0.15
N PRO A 11 16.06 61.82 -1.24
CA PRO A 11 16.75 60.76 -2.00
C PRO A 11 17.78 59.96 -1.17
N SER A 12 18.18 60.46 0.01
CA SER A 12 19.05 59.76 0.95
C SER A 12 18.36 58.58 1.63
N GLU A 13 17.10 58.73 2.02
CA GLU A 13 16.35 57.67 2.72
C GLU A 13 16.07 56.50 1.77
N ALA A 14 15.74 56.79 0.51
CA ALA A 14 15.55 55.77 -0.52
C ALA A 14 16.83 54.98 -0.84
N ALA A 15 18.01 55.61 -0.74
CA ALA A 15 19.29 54.94 -0.93
C ALA A 15 19.59 53.98 0.24
N ASP A 16 19.39 54.45 1.48
CA ASP A 16 19.59 53.63 2.69
C ASP A 16 18.63 52.43 2.73
N GLU A 17 17.38 52.62 2.29
CA GLU A 17 16.40 51.53 2.17
C GLU A 17 16.81 50.47 1.14
N MET A 18 17.34 50.90 -0.01
CA MET A 18 17.86 49.97 -1.02
C MET A 18 19.09 49.22 -0.53
N GLU A 19 20.01 49.87 0.19
CA GLU A 19 21.17 49.19 0.78
C GLU A 19 20.74 48.15 1.82
N LEU A 20 19.77 48.47 2.68
CA LEU A 20 19.21 47.52 3.63
C LEU A 20 18.57 46.32 2.93
N LEU A 21 17.83 46.55 1.84
CA LEU A 21 17.21 45.49 1.06
C LEU A 21 18.27 44.56 0.43
N VAL A 22 19.37 45.12 -0.09
CA VAL A 22 20.48 44.31 -0.63
C VAL A 22 21.08 43.42 0.46
N VAL A 23 21.34 43.97 1.65
CA VAL A 23 21.87 43.19 2.78
C VAL A 23 20.90 42.07 3.20
N GLN A 24 19.60 42.34 3.19
CA GLN A 24 18.58 41.33 3.50
C GLN A 24 18.52 40.23 2.43
N CYS A 25 18.58 40.60 1.15
CA CYS A 25 18.65 39.66 0.04
C CYS A 25 19.89 38.78 0.14
N ASP A 26 21.07 39.35 0.42
CA ASP A 26 22.32 38.58 0.59
C ASP A 26 22.26 37.63 1.78
N ALA A 27 21.64 38.04 2.89
CA ALA A 27 21.40 37.17 4.03
C ALA A 27 20.45 36.01 3.67
N ALA A 28 19.38 36.28 2.93
CA ALA A 28 18.44 35.26 2.47
C ALA A 28 19.11 34.29 1.49
N ILE A 29 19.91 34.79 0.54
CA ILE A 29 20.66 33.97 -0.41
C ILE A 29 21.56 33.00 0.35
N ARG A 30 22.40 33.50 1.27
CA ARG A 30 23.29 32.63 2.07
C ARG A 30 22.52 31.56 2.83
N LYS A 31 21.43 31.94 3.50
CA LYS A 31 20.57 31.00 4.23
C LYS A 31 20.04 29.89 3.33
N TYR A 32 19.51 30.24 2.15
CA TYR A 32 18.97 29.24 1.23
C TYR A 32 20.07 28.41 0.56
N THR A 33 21.26 28.96 0.31
CA THR A 33 22.42 28.19 -0.15
C THR A 33 22.81 27.11 0.85
N GLU A 34 22.85 27.44 2.15
CA GLU A 34 23.13 26.46 3.22
C GLU A 34 22.05 25.37 3.29
N VAL A 35 20.78 25.75 3.20
CA VAL A 35 19.67 24.78 3.18
C VAL A 35 19.75 23.86 1.96
N ILE A 36 20.05 24.39 0.78
CA ILE A 36 20.22 23.59 -0.44
C ILE A 36 21.36 22.59 -0.24
N ALA A 37 22.52 23.03 0.24
CA ALA A 37 23.66 22.14 0.49
C ALA A 37 23.32 21.01 1.48
N SER A 38 22.60 21.34 2.57
CA SER A 38 22.15 20.34 3.55
C SER A 38 21.17 19.32 2.95
N LEU A 39 20.22 19.79 2.12
CA LEU A 39 19.28 18.90 1.45
C LEU A 39 19.98 17.98 0.45
N GLU A 40 20.95 18.51 -0.32
CA GLU A 40 21.76 17.71 -1.23
C GLU A 40 22.57 16.63 -0.51
N GLU A 41 23.18 16.97 0.64
CA GLU A 41 23.87 16.00 1.49
C GLU A 41 22.92 14.90 1.98
N SER A 42 21.74 15.27 2.47
CA SER A 42 20.73 14.32 2.93
C SER A 42 20.24 13.39 1.80
N LEU A 43 20.12 13.94 0.58
CA LEU A 43 19.69 13.21 -0.61
C LEU A 43 20.76 12.21 -1.03
N ASN A 44 22.03 12.62 -1.04
CA ASN A 44 23.15 11.73 -1.34
C ASN A 44 23.26 10.61 -0.30
N ALA A 45 23.12 10.91 0.99
CA ALA A 45 23.09 9.89 2.03
C ALA A 45 21.94 8.89 1.85
N ALA A 46 20.76 9.35 1.43
CA ALA A 46 19.63 8.47 1.11
C ALA A 46 19.89 7.59 -0.13
N ARG A 47 20.51 8.15 -1.17
CA ARG A 47 20.93 7.39 -2.37
C ARG A 47 21.94 6.30 -2.02
N ASP A 48 22.92 6.58 -1.17
CA ASP A 48 23.91 5.60 -0.72
C ASP A 48 23.26 4.46 0.08
N ARG A 49 22.28 4.78 0.94
CA ARG A 49 21.50 3.76 1.66
C ARG A 49 20.70 2.90 0.70
N TYR A 50 20.08 3.50 -0.31
CA TYR A 50 19.35 2.77 -1.34
C TYR A 50 20.27 1.82 -2.12
N ALA A 51 21.44 2.30 -2.55
CA ALA A 51 22.43 1.47 -3.25
C ALA A 51 22.83 0.24 -2.42
N ARG A 52 23.17 0.44 -1.14
CA ARG A 52 23.51 -0.66 -0.22
C ARG A 52 22.38 -1.67 -0.04
N LEU A 53 21.12 -1.22 0.01
CA LEU A 53 19.96 -2.11 0.13
C LEU A 53 19.74 -2.93 -1.15
N VAL A 54 19.98 -2.34 -2.31
CA VAL A 54 19.92 -3.06 -3.59
C VAL A 54 21.00 -4.14 -3.65
N GLU A 55 22.24 -3.80 -3.29
CA GLU A 55 23.35 -4.77 -3.22
C GLU A 55 23.02 -5.92 -2.25
N ALA A 56 22.56 -5.61 -1.03
CA ALA A 56 22.18 -6.63 -0.05
C ALA A 56 21.01 -7.52 -0.51
N ARG A 57 20.04 -6.96 -1.24
CA ARG A 57 18.94 -7.73 -1.84
C ARG A 57 19.48 -8.69 -2.90
N ASP A 58 20.35 -8.20 -3.78
CA ASP A 58 20.89 -9.01 -4.87
C ASP A 58 21.76 -10.15 -4.30
N GLU A 59 22.60 -9.87 -3.30
CA GLU A 59 23.34 -10.88 -2.54
C GLU A 59 22.39 -11.93 -1.92
N ALA A 60 21.36 -11.50 -1.19
CA ALA A 60 20.38 -12.40 -0.59
C ALA A 60 19.66 -13.27 -1.64
N GLN A 61 19.35 -12.69 -2.81
CA GLN A 61 18.74 -13.42 -3.91
C GLN A 61 19.67 -14.49 -4.47
N THR A 62 20.97 -14.20 -4.64
CA THR A 62 21.95 -15.21 -5.08
C THR A 62 22.07 -16.35 -4.06
N VAL A 63 22.14 -16.03 -2.77
CA VAL A 63 22.19 -17.02 -1.68
C VAL A 63 20.92 -17.89 -1.68
N ALA A 64 19.75 -17.29 -1.86
CA ALA A 64 18.48 -18.02 -1.90
C ALA A 64 18.39 -18.98 -3.11
N VAL A 65 18.84 -18.55 -4.30
CA VAL A 65 18.90 -19.41 -5.49
C VAL A 65 19.87 -20.58 -5.26
N ASN A 66 21.05 -20.30 -4.71
CA ASN A 66 22.03 -21.33 -4.37
C ASN A 66 21.48 -22.32 -3.35
N ALA A 67 20.85 -21.85 -2.27
CA ALA A 67 20.24 -22.70 -1.24
C ALA A 67 19.12 -23.59 -1.82
N ARG A 68 18.24 -23.04 -2.68
CA ARG A 68 17.22 -23.84 -3.38
C ARG A 68 17.84 -24.92 -4.26
N SER A 69 18.93 -24.61 -4.97
CA SER A 69 19.63 -25.60 -5.80
C SER A 69 20.24 -26.74 -4.98
N VAL A 70 20.76 -26.43 -3.79
CA VAL A 70 21.35 -27.42 -2.88
C VAL A 70 20.25 -28.30 -2.28
N LEU A 71 19.16 -27.70 -1.81
CA LEU A 71 18.00 -28.44 -1.30
C LEU A 71 17.39 -29.34 -2.37
N HIS A 72 17.26 -28.86 -3.61
CA HIS A 72 16.77 -29.69 -4.71
C HIS A 72 17.69 -30.88 -4.97
N ARG A 73 19.01 -30.67 -5.00
CA ARG A 73 20.00 -31.76 -5.13
C ARG A 73 19.94 -32.76 -3.97
N ALA A 74 19.87 -32.29 -2.73
CA ALA A 74 19.71 -33.16 -1.56
C ALA A 74 18.41 -33.97 -1.65
N SER A 75 17.28 -33.35 -1.99
CA SER A 75 15.99 -34.02 -2.13
C SER A 75 15.99 -35.08 -3.24
N ALA A 76 16.76 -34.86 -4.32
CA ALA A 76 16.92 -35.84 -5.38
C ALA A 76 17.69 -37.07 -4.88
N LEU A 77 18.76 -36.88 -4.11
CA LEU A 77 19.53 -37.98 -3.50
C LEU A 77 18.67 -38.83 -2.55
N PHE A 78 17.81 -38.22 -1.73
CA PHE A 78 16.89 -38.94 -0.86
C PHE A 78 15.78 -39.71 -1.61
N LYS A 79 15.37 -39.24 -2.78
CA LYS A 79 14.39 -39.95 -3.63
C LYS A 79 15.02 -41.11 -4.41
N THR A 80 16.35 -41.13 -4.54
CA THR A 80 17.11 -42.15 -5.27
C THR A 80 17.77 -43.18 -4.37
N GLU A 81 17.23 -43.51 -3.19
CA GLU A 81 17.52 -44.81 -2.57
C GLU A 81 16.57 -45.87 -3.15
N PRO A 82 17.03 -46.72 -4.10
CA PRO A 82 16.28 -47.90 -4.50
C PRO A 82 16.71 -49.01 -3.53
N GLY A 83 16.06 -49.13 -2.37
CA GLY A 83 16.46 -50.18 -1.44
C GLY A 83 15.80 -50.23 -0.07
N PHE A 84 14.99 -49.24 0.33
CA PHE A 84 14.14 -49.42 1.51
C PHE A 84 12.82 -50.04 1.10
N ASP A 85 12.84 -51.37 1.03
CA ASP A 85 11.69 -52.24 0.85
C ASP A 85 10.64 -51.93 1.92
N ALA A 86 9.67 -51.09 1.59
CA ALA A 86 8.49 -50.78 2.40
C ALA A 86 7.49 -51.97 2.39
N ALA A 87 8.01 -53.19 2.31
CA ALA A 87 7.29 -54.44 2.17
C ALA A 87 7.42 -55.33 3.42
N SER A 88 7.45 -54.78 4.64
CA SER A 88 7.05 -55.51 5.84
C SER A 88 7.02 -54.64 7.10
N ALA A 89 5.93 -53.91 7.29
CA ALA A 89 5.45 -53.55 8.62
C ALA A 89 3.92 -53.44 8.59
N ARG A 90 3.23 -54.55 8.26
CA ARG A 90 1.78 -54.65 8.44
C ARG A 90 1.48 -55.19 9.84
N LEU A 91 1.10 -54.30 10.76
CA LEU A 91 0.41 -54.65 12.00
C LEU A 91 -0.87 -55.42 11.63
N ARG A 92 -0.96 -56.69 12.05
CA ARG A 92 -2.18 -57.51 11.88
C ARG A 92 -3.16 -57.18 13.01
N VAL A 93 -4.28 -56.55 12.66
CA VAL A 93 -5.47 -56.49 13.51
C VAL A 93 -6.32 -57.73 13.22
N VAL A 94 -6.73 -58.45 14.27
CA VAL A 94 -7.55 -59.67 14.24
C VAL A 94 -9.03 -59.28 14.11
N PRO A 95 -9.80 -59.80 13.13
CA PRO A 95 -11.24 -59.56 13.03
C PRO A 95 -12.08 -60.70 13.63
N ASP A 96 -13.09 -60.34 14.42
CA ASP A 96 -14.29 -61.15 14.69
C ASP A 96 -15.47 -60.49 13.95
N GLU A 97 -16.16 -61.28 13.11
CA GLU A 97 -17.46 -60.99 12.47
C GLU A 97 -18.31 -62.28 12.57
N PRO A 98 -19.66 -62.28 12.44
CA PRO A 98 -20.43 -61.36 11.59
C PRO A 98 -21.84 -60.94 12.09
N SER A 99 -22.40 -59.88 11.50
CA SER A 99 -23.83 -59.85 11.18
C SER A 99 -24.14 -58.99 9.95
N SER A 100 -24.36 -59.71 8.85
CA SER A 100 -25.27 -59.53 7.72
C SER A 100 -25.97 -58.18 7.47
N GLY A 101 -25.91 -57.72 6.22
CA GLY A 101 -26.91 -56.82 5.62
C GLY A 101 -26.47 -56.11 4.34
N THR A 102 -26.73 -56.73 3.18
CA THR A 102 -26.37 -56.34 1.79
C THR A 102 -27.27 -55.21 1.20
N PRO A 103 -26.83 -54.46 0.14
CA PRO A 103 -27.36 -53.18 -0.40
C PRO A 103 -28.26 -53.44 -1.66
N PRO A 104 -28.39 -52.60 -2.75
CA PRO A 104 -28.00 -51.20 -3.08
C PRO A 104 -29.09 -50.37 -3.82
N SER A 105 -28.82 -49.10 -4.18
CA SER A 105 -29.47 -48.46 -5.35
C SER A 105 -28.56 -47.40 -6.00
N ALA A 106 -28.59 -47.38 -7.33
CA ALA A 106 -27.66 -46.75 -8.28
C ALA A 106 -28.21 -45.45 -8.95
N GLY A 107 -27.32 -44.76 -9.68
CA GLY A 107 -27.59 -43.68 -10.66
C GLY A 107 -26.58 -42.52 -10.51
N GLU A 108 -25.51 -42.33 -11.31
CA GLU A 108 -25.43 -41.86 -12.73
C GLU A 108 -26.21 -40.55 -12.96
N ALA A 109 -25.78 -39.50 -13.67
CA ALA A 109 -24.56 -39.08 -14.37
C ALA A 109 -24.77 -37.59 -14.79
N ASP A 110 -23.78 -36.99 -15.47
CA ASP A 110 -23.87 -35.84 -16.40
C ASP A 110 -23.84 -34.37 -15.91
N GLU A 111 -22.66 -33.75 -16.10
CA GLU A 111 -22.48 -32.46 -16.79
C GLU A 111 -23.07 -32.52 -18.23
N PRO A 112 -23.55 -31.42 -18.88
CA PRO A 112 -22.62 -30.39 -19.38
C PRO A 112 -23.19 -28.98 -19.70
N SER A 113 -22.24 -28.10 -20.08
CA SER A 113 -22.36 -27.01 -21.07
C SER A 113 -22.79 -25.59 -20.65
N THR A 114 -21.80 -24.70 -20.73
CA THR A 114 -21.86 -23.28 -21.10
C THR A 114 -22.51 -23.07 -22.48
N PRO A 115 -23.04 -21.86 -22.77
CA PRO A 115 -22.48 -21.10 -23.88
C PRO A 115 -22.28 -19.61 -23.61
N GLU A 116 -21.26 -19.06 -24.26
CA GLU A 116 -20.96 -17.63 -24.43
C GLU A 116 -21.97 -16.95 -25.38
N HIS A 117 -22.30 -15.66 -25.19
CA HIS A 117 -22.29 -14.60 -26.24
C HIS A 117 -22.94 -13.26 -25.82
N GLY A 118 -22.39 -12.16 -26.34
CA GLY A 118 -23.08 -10.90 -26.63
C GLY A 118 -22.83 -9.76 -25.62
N ALA A 119 -21.93 -8.80 -25.89
CA ALA A 119 -22.12 -7.63 -26.76
C ALA A 119 -22.95 -6.50 -26.10
N ASP A 120 -22.23 -5.46 -25.69
CA ASP A 120 -22.51 -4.03 -25.87
C ASP A 120 -23.97 -3.55 -25.83
N SER A 121 -24.34 -2.85 -24.75
CA SER A 121 -25.38 -1.82 -24.78
C SER A 121 -25.27 -0.89 -23.56
N SER A 122 -24.99 0.37 -23.86
CA SER A 122 -25.10 1.51 -22.95
C SER A 122 -26.57 1.88 -22.71
N ALA A 123 -26.99 2.05 -21.43
CA ALA A 123 -27.94 3.04 -20.87
C ALA A 123 -28.50 2.52 -19.50
N PRO A 124 -29.19 3.34 -18.68
CA PRO A 124 -28.62 4.04 -17.52
C PRO A 124 -29.09 3.49 -16.15
N ALA A 125 -28.20 3.61 -15.15
CA ALA A 125 -28.46 3.68 -13.70
C ALA A 125 -29.64 2.85 -13.14
N ALA A 126 -29.47 1.53 -13.08
CA ALA A 126 -30.13 0.72 -12.07
C ALA A 126 -29.23 0.70 -10.82
N GLU A 127 -29.79 1.07 -9.66
CA GLU A 127 -29.13 0.96 -8.36
C GLU A 127 -28.74 -0.50 -8.09
N GLU A 128 -27.49 -0.85 -8.43
CA GLU A 128 -26.88 -2.11 -8.01
C GLU A 128 -26.87 -2.15 -6.47
N PRO A 129 -27.23 -3.29 -5.84
CA PRO A 129 -27.13 -3.43 -4.40
C PRO A 129 -25.68 -3.16 -3.97
N PRO A 130 -25.45 -2.46 -2.84
CA PRO A 130 -24.10 -2.08 -2.45
C PRO A 130 -23.25 -3.34 -2.30
N VAL A 131 -22.30 -3.51 -3.22
CA VAL A 131 -21.36 -4.63 -3.20
C VAL A 131 -20.61 -4.58 -1.87
N GLU A 132 -20.93 -5.51 -0.98
CA GLU A 132 -20.32 -5.58 0.34
C GLU A 132 -18.85 -5.98 0.24
N VAL A 133 -17.96 -5.14 0.76
CA VAL A 133 -16.52 -5.35 0.73
C VAL A 133 -16.07 -6.11 1.99
N LEU A 134 -15.49 -7.30 1.80
CA LEU A 134 -14.92 -8.09 2.89
C LEU A 134 -13.51 -7.61 3.25
N VAL A 135 -13.29 -7.23 4.50
CA VAL A 135 -11.99 -6.72 4.97
C VAL A 135 -11.40 -7.65 6.02
N ARG A 136 -10.30 -8.34 5.64
CA ARG A 136 -9.61 -9.33 6.48
C ARG A 136 -8.38 -8.78 7.21
N GLY A 137 -7.63 -7.86 6.60
CA GLY A 137 -6.34 -7.42 7.14
C GLY A 137 -6.48 -6.49 8.35
N ALA A 138 -5.79 -6.79 9.46
CA ALA A 138 -5.83 -5.98 10.69
C ALA A 138 -5.59 -4.49 10.43
N ARG A 139 -4.57 -4.16 9.64
CA ARG A 139 -4.26 -2.76 9.30
C ARG A 139 -5.35 -2.08 8.48
N MET A 140 -6.00 -2.80 7.57
CA MET A 140 -7.13 -2.27 6.81
C MET A 140 -8.35 -2.03 7.70
N LYS A 141 -8.57 -2.91 8.70
CA LYS A 141 -9.63 -2.73 9.71
C LYS A 141 -9.38 -1.46 10.52
N GLU A 142 -8.15 -1.24 10.98
CA GLU A 142 -7.76 -0.02 11.70
C GLU A 142 -8.02 1.25 10.88
N ILE A 143 -7.59 1.27 9.61
CA ILE A 143 -7.78 2.40 8.70
C ILE A 143 -9.27 2.71 8.52
N LEU A 144 -10.09 1.69 8.23
CA LEU A 144 -11.53 1.90 8.03
C LEU A 144 -12.26 2.28 9.32
N THR A 145 -11.78 1.81 10.48
CA THR A 145 -12.32 2.23 11.77
C THR A 145 -12.01 3.70 12.03
N ALA A 146 -10.77 4.15 11.76
CA ALA A 146 -10.36 5.54 11.93
C ALA A 146 -11.14 6.49 11.01
N ILE A 147 -11.26 6.15 9.72
CA ILE A 147 -11.99 6.95 8.73
C ILE A 147 -13.50 6.89 8.98
N GLY A 148 -14.01 5.70 9.34
CA GLY A 148 -15.43 5.48 9.59
C GLY A 148 -15.97 6.22 10.81
N ALA A 149 -15.11 6.58 11.77
CA ALA A 149 -15.53 7.39 12.92
C ALA A 149 -16.02 8.80 12.51
N ARG A 150 -15.62 9.31 11.33
CA ARG A 150 -16.05 10.62 10.80
C ARG A 150 -16.32 10.53 9.29
N PRO A 151 -17.54 10.11 8.89
CA PRO A 151 -17.86 9.87 7.48
C PRO A 151 -18.05 11.13 6.63
N ASP A 152 -18.34 12.26 7.27
CA ASP A 152 -18.60 13.53 6.59
C ASP A 152 -17.31 14.24 6.16
N LEU A 153 -16.16 13.81 6.71
CA LEU A 153 -14.86 14.41 6.42
C LEU A 153 -14.18 13.69 5.25
N SER A 154 -13.60 14.45 4.34
CA SER A 154 -12.66 13.95 3.33
C SER A 154 -11.30 13.75 3.97
N TRP A 155 -10.78 12.52 3.95
CA TRP A 155 -9.55 12.16 4.64
C TRP A 155 -8.34 12.22 3.71
N GLY A 156 -7.36 13.05 4.04
CA GLY A 156 -6.04 13.02 3.40
C GLY A 156 -5.19 11.86 3.93
N THR A 157 -4.17 11.46 3.16
CA THR A 157 -3.22 10.44 3.62
C THR A 157 -2.51 10.86 4.92
N ALA A 158 -2.20 12.16 5.06
CA ALA A 158 -1.56 12.73 6.24
C ALA A 158 -2.47 12.65 7.48
N ASP A 159 -3.76 12.94 7.33
CA ASP A 159 -4.73 12.89 8.44
C ASP A 159 -4.88 11.46 8.99
N VAL A 160 -4.97 10.48 8.08
CA VAL A 160 -5.04 9.07 8.46
C VAL A 160 -3.73 8.62 9.11
N ALA A 161 -2.58 9.09 8.63
CA ALA A 161 -1.28 8.81 9.25
C ALA A 161 -1.21 9.33 10.69
N ALA A 162 -1.67 10.57 10.91
CA ALA A 162 -1.70 11.20 12.23
C ALA A 162 -2.57 10.43 13.22
N VAL A 163 -3.79 10.03 12.82
CA VAL A 163 -4.69 9.25 13.70
C VAL A 163 -4.14 7.86 14.02
N LEU A 164 -3.46 7.23 13.07
CA LEU A 164 -2.88 5.90 13.25
C LEU A 164 -1.47 5.93 13.88
N GLY A 165 -0.98 7.09 14.32
CA GLY A 165 0.33 7.24 14.94
C GLY A 165 1.50 6.92 14.00
N VAL A 166 1.31 7.02 12.69
CA VAL A 166 2.38 6.82 11.71
C VAL A 166 3.16 8.13 11.58
N THR A 167 4.33 8.16 12.20
CA THR A 167 5.22 9.33 12.16
C THR A 167 5.83 9.53 10.78
N GLU A 168 6.24 10.78 10.51
CA GLU A 168 6.97 11.16 9.30
C GLU A 168 8.25 10.32 9.11
N GLU A 169 8.93 9.97 10.20
CA GLU A 169 10.16 9.18 10.19
C GLU A 169 9.95 7.74 9.70
N ASN A 170 8.73 7.19 9.82
CA ASN A 170 8.39 5.85 9.38
C ASN A 170 8.00 5.81 7.89
N ALA A 171 8.98 5.96 7.01
CA ALA A 171 8.77 5.95 5.55
C ALA A 171 8.10 4.66 5.04
N ALA A 172 8.46 3.50 5.61
CA ALA A 172 7.87 2.21 5.25
C ALA A 172 6.39 2.13 5.64
N GLY A 173 6.04 2.57 6.85
CA GLY A 173 4.67 2.64 7.34
C GLY A 173 3.79 3.58 6.50
N ARG A 174 4.32 4.73 6.09
CA ARG A 174 3.59 5.67 5.21
C ARG A 174 3.38 5.11 3.80
N ARG A 175 4.37 4.40 3.25
CA ARG A 175 4.22 3.71 1.96
C ARG A 175 3.15 2.62 2.05
N ALA A 176 3.18 1.80 3.10
CA ALA A 176 2.17 0.77 3.33
C ALA A 176 0.77 1.37 3.54
N LEU A 177 0.67 2.52 4.23
CA LEU A 177 -0.59 3.23 4.41
C LEU A 177 -1.18 3.69 3.07
N ARG A 178 -0.38 4.36 2.22
CA ARG A 178 -0.82 4.78 0.88
C ARG A 178 -1.31 3.60 0.04
N GLU A 179 -0.59 2.50 0.09
CA GLU A 179 -0.95 1.27 -0.64
C GLU A 179 -2.26 0.66 -0.11
N ASN A 180 -2.45 0.62 1.21
CA ASN A 180 -3.70 0.15 1.81
C ASN A 180 -4.89 1.05 1.45
N LEU A 181 -4.72 2.38 1.48
CA LEU A 181 -5.77 3.33 1.07
C LEU A 181 -6.15 3.16 -0.40
N ARG A 182 -5.15 3.00 -1.28
CA ARG A 182 -5.38 2.71 -2.70
C ARG A 182 -6.14 1.39 -2.88
N ASN A 183 -5.73 0.33 -2.18
CA ASN A 183 -6.39 -0.97 -2.24
C ASN A 183 -7.83 -0.93 -1.72
N LEU A 184 -8.10 -0.20 -0.64
CA LEU A 184 -9.45 0.00 -0.12
C LEU A 184 -10.33 0.80 -1.09
N ALA A 185 -9.76 1.80 -1.77
CA ALA A 185 -10.48 2.53 -2.81
C ALA A 185 -10.79 1.67 -4.04
N MET A 186 -9.82 0.88 -4.51
CA MET A 186 -10.03 -0.05 -5.63
C MET A 186 -11.07 -1.13 -5.33
N ARG A 187 -11.16 -1.57 -4.06
CA ARG A 187 -12.20 -2.52 -3.62
C ARG A 187 -13.56 -1.86 -3.41
N GLY A 188 -13.67 -0.55 -3.58
CA GLY A 188 -14.93 0.18 -3.41
C GLY A 188 -15.32 0.46 -1.96
N ALA A 189 -14.43 0.21 -0.98
CA ALA A 189 -14.68 0.59 0.41
C ALA A 189 -14.45 2.10 0.63
N LEU A 190 -13.54 2.71 -0.14
CA LEU A 190 -13.32 4.16 -0.10
C LEU A 190 -13.62 4.77 -1.47
N GLU A 191 -14.18 5.96 -1.48
CA GLU A 191 -14.30 6.80 -2.66
C GLU A 191 -13.11 7.75 -2.71
N ARG A 192 -12.52 7.93 -3.90
CA ARG A 192 -11.40 8.84 -4.10
C ARG A 192 -11.92 10.19 -4.56
N VAL A 193 -11.77 11.21 -3.72
CA VAL A 193 -12.22 12.57 -3.99
C VAL A 193 -11.03 13.38 -4.49
N ALA A 194 -11.12 13.87 -5.73
CA ALA A 194 -10.18 14.84 -6.28
C ALA A 194 -10.77 16.24 -6.05
N VAL A 195 -10.02 17.11 -5.41
CA VAL A 195 -10.40 18.51 -5.19
C VAL A 195 -9.78 19.35 -6.31
N GLU A 196 -10.60 20.16 -6.98
CA GLU A 196 -10.13 21.00 -8.08
C GLU A 196 -9.11 22.03 -7.56
N GLY A 197 -7.95 22.09 -8.22
CA GLY A 197 -6.84 22.95 -7.80
C GLY A 197 -5.93 22.38 -6.71
N ASP A 198 -6.20 21.16 -6.21
CA ASP A 198 -5.33 20.48 -5.27
C ASP A 198 -4.68 19.22 -5.89
N PHE A 199 -3.39 19.02 -5.59
CA PHE A 199 -2.65 17.83 -5.99
C PHE A 199 -2.81 16.67 -4.99
N HIS A 200 -3.44 16.91 -3.84
CA HIS A 200 -3.68 15.88 -2.83
C HIS A 200 -4.87 14.99 -3.18
N THR A 201 -4.73 13.72 -2.82
CA THR A 201 -5.80 12.72 -2.96
C THR A 201 -6.50 12.56 -1.62
N TYR A 202 -7.82 12.76 -1.63
CA TYR A 202 -8.68 12.56 -0.47
C TYR A 202 -9.52 11.28 -0.60
N TYR A 203 -9.93 10.75 0.54
CA TYR A 203 -10.72 9.52 0.63
C TYR A 203 -11.97 9.74 1.46
N ARG A 204 -13.12 9.25 0.97
CA ARG A 204 -14.39 9.26 1.70
C ARG A 204 -14.88 7.84 1.97
N PRO A 205 -15.36 7.52 3.19
CA PRO A 205 -15.92 6.20 3.48
C PRO A 205 -17.27 5.97 2.78
N ARG A 206 -17.45 4.81 2.14
CA ARG A 206 -18.75 4.37 1.54
C ARG A 206 -19.63 3.51 2.47
N MET A 207 -19.14 3.16 3.65
CA MET A 207 -19.76 2.28 4.67
C MET A 207 -20.33 0.94 4.18
N ASN A 208 -19.85 0.43 3.06
CA ASN A 208 -20.30 -0.83 2.43
C ASN A 208 -19.37 -2.01 2.74
N TRP A 209 -18.77 -2.09 3.94
CA TRP A 209 -17.83 -3.16 4.29
C TRP A 209 -18.17 -3.89 5.59
N ARG A 210 -17.67 -5.12 5.68
CA ARG A 210 -17.70 -5.91 6.91
C ARG A 210 -16.33 -6.52 7.21
N PHE A 211 -16.03 -6.62 8.51
CA PHE A 211 -14.81 -7.25 8.99
C PHE A 211 -15.02 -8.77 9.06
N VAL A 212 -14.07 -9.52 8.51
CA VAL A 212 -14.02 -11.00 8.55
C VAL A 212 -12.85 -11.44 9.39
#